data_AF-A0A2T4IF10-F1
#
_entry.id   AF-A0A2T4IF10-F1
#
_cell.length_a   1.000
_cell.length_b   1.000
_cell.length_c   1.000
_cell.angle_alpha   90.00
_cell.angle_beta   90.00
_cell.angle_gamma   90.00
#
_symmetry.space_group_name_H-M   'P 1'
#
loop_
_entity.id
_entity.type
_entity.pdbx_description
1 polymer ?
#
loop_
_entity_poly.entity_id
_entity_poly.type
_entity_poly.pdbx_seq_one_letter_code
_entity_poly.pdbx_strand_id
1 'polypeptide(L)'
;MTLTATPTRALTARIAGIGLIGPGLDDWPAACAVLAGSSAHEPAATRIPTPDLLPAAERRRLGAVVKLAIATGLQAVRAAGGDAATLATVFASSGGDGANCHAICETLAGADRLISPTRFHNSVNNAASGYWGIAVRAMAPSTTVSAFDGSLGAGLLEAFALIADSRAPVLLIVYDHPYPAPLDATRPLPDAFGMALLLSPAEAGEGPLLSLSGFTAAPVDTLAEPALEALRRGIPAARALPLLARLARGESGGVVLDYLDGLHLQFELDVGRSSTVRAEPVEARLEALPENALRQAQGER
;
A
#
# COMPACT_ATOMS: atom_id res chain seq x y z
N MET A 1 -45.29 1.90 -9.82
CA MET A 1 -44.37 1.14 -8.97
C MET A 1 -43.08 1.95 -8.88
N THR A 2 -43.06 2.90 -7.95
CA THR A 2 -41.94 3.82 -7.75
C THR A 2 -40.83 3.02 -7.07
N LEU A 3 -39.78 2.70 -7.81
CA LEU A 3 -38.55 2.15 -7.24
C LEU A 3 -37.96 3.24 -6.34
N THR A 4 -38.24 3.18 -5.04
CA THR A 4 -37.44 3.88 -4.04
C THR A 4 -36.02 3.37 -4.19
N ALA A 5 -35.15 4.19 -4.79
CA ALA A 5 -33.72 3.93 -4.81
C ALA A 5 -33.26 3.80 -3.36
N THR A 6 -32.90 2.58 -2.96
CA THR A 6 -32.18 2.36 -1.71
C THR A 6 -30.97 3.29 -1.74
N PRO A 7 -30.75 4.15 -0.73
CA PRO A 7 -29.57 5.00 -0.72
C PRO A 7 -28.35 4.10 -0.88
N THR A 8 -27.61 4.28 -1.96
CA THR A 8 -26.38 3.54 -2.22
C THR A 8 -25.49 3.79 -1.03
N ARG A 9 -25.30 2.78 -0.17
CA ARG A 9 -24.45 2.92 1.01
C ARG A 9 -23.05 3.24 0.50
N ALA A 10 -22.53 4.42 0.85
CA ALA A 10 -21.18 4.80 0.48
C ALA A 10 -20.21 3.69 0.94
N LEU A 11 -19.31 3.30 0.05
CA LEU A 11 -18.24 2.38 0.40
C LEU A 11 -17.28 3.18 1.29
N THR A 12 -17.16 2.79 2.55
CA THR A 12 -16.45 3.54 3.58
C THR A 12 -15.57 2.61 4.40
N ALA A 13 -14.33 3.03 4.67
CA ALA A 13 -13.38 2.31 5.50
C ALA A 13 -12.58 3.26 6.39
N ARG A 14 -12.13 2.78 7.54
CA ARG A 14 -11.17 3.48 8.39
C ARG A 14 -9.75 3.14 8.00
N ILE A 15 -8.86 4.12 8.03
CA ILE A 15 -7.43 3.92 7.83
C ILE A 15 -6.79 3.65 9.19
N ALA A 16 -6.46 2.39 9.45
CA ALA A 16 -5.88 1.93 10.71
C ALA A 16 -4.34 2.00 10.72
N GLY A 17 -3.70 1.92 9.56
CA GLY A 17 -2.24 1.95 9.44
C GLY A 17 -1.80 2.32 8.03
N ILE A 18 -0.63 2.95 7.94
CA ILE A 18 -0.05 3.44 6.67
C ILE A 18 1.41 2.99 6.59
N GLY A 19 1.80 2.52 5.42
CA GLY A 19 3.19 2.27 5.04
C GLY A 19 3.54 3.05 3.78
N LEU A 20 4.76 3.56 3.70
CA LEU A 20 5.23 4.31 2.54
C LEU A 20 6.74 4.11 2.35
N ILE A 21 7.16 3.74 1.15
CA ILE A 21 8.57 3.64 0.77
C ILE A 21 8.70 4.23 -0.64
N GLY A 22 9.57 5.22 -0.82
CA GLY A 22 9.78 5.89 -2.10
C GLY A 22 11.01 6.81 -2.08
N PRO A 23 11.21 7.63 -3.13
CA PRO A 23 12.41 8.46 -3.23
C PRO A 23 12.50 9.49 -2.11
N GLY A 24 13.51 9.35 -1.24
CA GLY A 24 13.68 10.18 -0.04
C GLY A 24 12.67 9.93 1.08
N LEU A 25 11.85 8.88 0.98
CA LEU A 25 10.77 8.55 1.91
C LEU A 25 10.90 7.08 2.36
N ASP A 26 11.47 6.83 3.54
CA ASP A 26 11.72 5.44 4.00
C ASP A 26 10.52 4.82 4.73
N ASP A 27 9.68 5.62 5.36
CA ASP A 27 8.52 5.18 6.13
C ASP A 27 7.43 6.26 6.23
N TRP A 28 6.26 5.88 6.74
CA TRP A 28 5.16 6.81 6.97
C TRP A 28 5.50 7.95 7.96
N PRO A 29 6.15 7.72 9.11
CA PRO A 29 6.59 8.80 10.01
C PRO A 29 7.40 9.90 9.31
N ALA A 30 8.46 9.53 8.58
CA ALA A 30 9.31 10.48 7.87
C ALA A 30 8.53 11.17 6.74
N ALA A 31 7.73 10.40 5.99
CA ALA A 31 6.90 10.96 4.94
C ALA A 31 5.83 11.91 5.44
N CYS A 32 5.24 11.64 6.61
CA CYS A 32 4.24 12.50 7.23
C CYS A 32 4.83 13.88 7.53
N ALA A 33 6.05 13.95 8.08
CA ALA A 33 6.73 15.23 8.33
C ALA A 33 6.97 16.02 7.04
N VAL A 34 7.40 15.34 5.97
CA VAL A 34 7.62 15.96 4.65
C VAL A 34 6.30 16.44 4.02
N LEU A 35 5.28 15.57 3.99
CA LEU A 35 3.99 15.86 3.37
C LEU A 35 3.20 16.93 4.13
N ALA A 36 3.36 17.01 5.46
CA ALA A 36 2.81 18.06 6.30
C ALA A 36 3.56 19.39 6.15
N GLY A 37 4.71 19.44 5.46
CA GLY A 37 5.55 20.62 5.31
C GLY A 37 6.38 20.97 6.55
N SER A 38 6.49 20.04 7.50
CA SER A 38 7.34 20.19 8.70
C SER A 38 8.82 19.90 8.42
N SER A 39 9.10 19.15 7.35
CA SER A 39 10.45 18.85 6.85
C SER A 39 10.50 19.07 5.35
N ALA A 40 11.67 19.46 4.81
CA ALA A 40 11.88 19.52 3.38
C ALA A 40 11.98 18.10 2.78
N HIS A 41 11.51 17.91 1.55
CA HIS A 41 11.80 16.70 0.79
C HIS A 41 13.24 16.74 0.31
N GLU A 42 14.03 15.74 0.65
CA GLU A 42 15.38 15.56 0.13
C GLU A 42 15.37 14.46 -0.93
N PRO A 43 15.59 14.79 -2.21
CA PRO A 43 15.62 13.79 -3.28
C PRO A 43 16.75 12.78 -3.05
N ALA A 44 16.37 11.52 -2.86
CA ALA A 44 17.28 10.39 -2.76
C ALA A 44 16.65 9.16 -3.42
N ALA A 45 17.47 8.24 -3.93
CA ALA A 45 16.97 6.99 -4.49
C ALA A 45 16.20 6.17 -3.45
N THR A 46 15.17 5.45 -3.88
CA THR A 46 14.36 4.62 -2.98
C THR A 46 15.21 3.55 -2.31
N ARG A 47 15.23 3.56 -0.97
CA ARG A 47 15.87 2.51 -0.17
C ARG A 47 14.88 1.39 0.11
N ILE A 48 15.02 0.27 -0.61
CA ILE A 48 14.17 -0.90 -0.42
C ILE A 48 14.76 -1.78 0.70
N PRO A 49 14.13 -1.87 1.88
CA PRO A 49 14.64 -2.70 2.96
C PRO A 49 14.46 -4.18 2.61
N THR A 50 15.32 -5.01 3.18
CA THR A 50 15.21 -6.46 3.03
C THR A 50 14.26 -7.02 4.09
N PRO A 51 13.17 -7.73 3.74
CA PRO A 51 12.26 -8.27 4.73
C PRO A 51 12.91 -9.40 5.55
N ASP A 52 13.03 -9.21 6.86
CA ASP A 52 13.66 -10.20 7.76
C ASP A 52 12.77 -11.40 8.09
N LEU A 53 11.46 -11.31 7.84
CA LEU A 53 10.49 -12.37 8.11
C LEU A 53 10.62 -13.58 7.19
N LEU A 54 11.28 -13.43 6.03
CA LEU A 54 11.45 -14.54 5.10
C LEU A 54 12.66 -15.40 5.46
N PRO A 55 12.55 -16.74 5.33
CA PRO A 55 13.70 -17.64 5.36
C PRO A 55 14.78 -17.19 4.37
N ALA A 56 16.06 -17.42 4.70
CA ALA A 56 17.17 -16.92 3.91
C ALA A 56 17.15 -17.37 2.44
N ALA A 57 16.70 -18.59 2.15
CA ALA A 57 16.57 -19.10 0.79
C ALA A 57 15.54 -18.29 -0.03
N GLU A 58 14.39 -18.00 0.56
CA GLU A 58 13.28 -17.32 -0.12
C GLU A 58 13.61 -15.84 -0.32
N ARG A 59 14.24 -15.23 0.71
CA ARG A 59 14.75 -13.86 0.67
C ARG A 59 15.75 -13.61 -0.47
N ARG A 60 16.60 -14.59 -0.78
CA ARG A 60 17.60 -14.50 -1.88
C ARG A 60 16.96 -14.59 -3.28
N ARG A 61 15.76 -15.15 -3.38
CA ARG A 61 15.02 -15.32 -4.65
C ARG A 61 14.11 -14.13 -4.98
N LEU A 62 13.93 -13.20 -4.04
CA LEU A 62 13.06 -12.05 -4.24
C LEU A 62 13.68 -10.95 -5.10
N GLY A 63 12.94 -10.53 -6.13
CA GLY A 63 13.16 -9.27 -6.82
C GLY A 63 12.92 -8.06 -5.90
N ALA A 64 13.49 -6.92 -6.27
CA ALA A 64 13.38 -5.66 -5.52
C ALA A 64 11.92 -5.22 -5.33
N VAL A 65 11.09 -5.39 -6.35
CA VAL A 65 9.66 -5.04 -6.32
C VAL A 65 8.87 -5.83 -5.27
N VAL A 66 9.20 -7.12 -5.07
CA VAL A 66 8.52 -7.95 -4.06
C VAL A 66 8.98 -7.56 -2.67
N LYS A 67 10.27 -7.26 -2.50
CA LYS A 67 10.80 -6.74 -1.22
C LYS A 67 10.13 -5.44 -0.84
N LEU A 68 9.95 -4.53 -1.79
CA LEU A 68 9.23 -3.27 -1.61
C LEU A 68 7.79 -3.52 -1.14
N ALA A 69 7.02 -4.33 -1.87
CA ALA A 69 5.62 -4.62 -1.52
C ALA A 69 5.48 -5.19 -0.10
N ILE A 70 6.32 -6.18 0.26
CA ILE A 70 6.31 -6.79 1.59
C ILE A 70 6.69 -5.77 2.66
N ALA A 71 7.77 -5.01 2.45
CA ALA A 71 8.24 -4.03 3.42
C ALA A 71 7.21 -2.93 3.70
N THR A 72 6.63 -2.37 2.65
CA THR A 72 5.59 -1.34 2.76
C THR A 72 4.34 -1.89 3.47
N GLY A 73 3.88 -3.09 3.11
CA GLY A 73 2.75 -3.74 3.78
C GLY A 73 3.00 -3.96 5.28
N LEU A 74 4.20 -4.42 5.64
CA LEU A 74 4.59 -4.63 7.03
C LEU A 74 4.65 -3.31 7.84
N GLN A 75 5.02 -2.19 7.22
CA GLN A 75 4.94 -0.89 7.88
C GLN A 75 3.50 -0.55 8.28
N ALA A 76 2.54 -0.71 7.36
CA ALA A 76 1.13 -0.44 7.63
C ALA A 76 0.57 -1.34 8.75
N VAL A 77 0.90 -2.63 8.70
CA VAL A 77 0.46 -3.58 9.74
C VAL A 77 1.04 -3.24 11.11
N ARG A 78 2.35 -2.93 11.17
CA ARG A 78 3.01 -2.53 12.43
C ARG A 78 2.43 -1.24 12.99
N ALA A 79 2.19 -0.24 12.14
CA ALA A 79 1.60 1.04 12.55
C ALA A 79 0.21 0.85 13.19
N ALA A 80 -0.58 -0.11 12.71
CA ALA A 80 -1.88 -0.44 13.26
C ALA A 80 -1.85 -1.40 14.45
N GLY A 81 -0.70 -2.01 14.77
CA GLY A 81 -0.60 -3.09 15.75
C GLY A 81 -1.39 -4.36 15.34
N GLY A 82 -1.57 -4.59 14.04
CA GLY A 82 -2.33 -5.72 13.51
C GLY A 82 -1.52 -7.01 13.38
N ASP A 83 -2.20 -8.14 13.18
CA ASP A 83 -1.58 -9.42 12.84
C ASP A 83 -1.65 -9.68 11.33
N ALA A 84 -0.51 -9.55 10.65
CA ALA A 84 -0.37 -9.76 9.21
C ALA A 84 -0.89 -11.12 8.72
N ALA A 85 -0.84 -12.17 9.55
CA ALA A 85 -1.27 -13.52 9.18
C ALA A 85 -2.79 -13.62 8.96
N THR A 86 -3.55 -12.71 9.57
CA THR A 86 -5.03 -12.76 9.61
C THR A 86 -5.70 -11.86 8.56
N LEU A 87 -4.93 -10.98 7.94
CA LEU A 87 -5.48 -9.93 7.08
C LEU A 87 -5.72 -10.44 5.66
N ALA A 88 -6.93 -10.19 5.14
CA ALA A 88 -7.13 -10.24 3.70
C ALA A 88 -6.26 -9.17 3.03
N THR A 89 -5.75 -9.46 1.84
CA THR A 89 -4.81 -8.57 1.15
C THR A 89 -5.23 -8.26 -0.28
N VAL A 90 -4.95 -7.03 -0.71
CA VAL A 90 -5.06 -6.59 -2.11
C VAL A 90 -3.71 -6.08 -2.54
N PHE A 91 -3.11 -6.72 -3.53
CA PHE A 91 -1.88 -6.26 -4.16
C PHE A 91 -2.21 -5.56 -5.47
N ALA A 92 -1.75 -4.33 -5.65
CA ALA A 92 -1.94 -3.58 -6.88
C ALA A 92 -0.60 -3.13 -7.45
N SER A 93 -0.38 -3.40 -8.73
CA SER A 93 0.83 -2.95 -9.44
C SER A 93 0.53 -2.72 -10.91
N SER A 94 1.13 -1.68 -11.49
CA SER A 94 1.04 -1.46 -12.93
C SER A 94 1.85 -2.49 -13.72
N GLY A 95 2.97 -2.95 -13.17
CA GLY A 95 3.99 -3.69 -13.95
C GLY A 95 4.40 -5.04 -13.39
N GLY A 96 4.07 -5.34 -12.13
CA GLY A 96 4.55 -6.55 -11.45
C GLY A 96 6.08 -6.60 -11.37
N ASP A 97 6.68 -7.77 -11.57
CA ASP A 97 8.14 -7.94 -11.60
C ASP A 97 8.72 -7.72 -13.00
N GLY A 98 8.92 -6.43 -13.33
CA GLY A 98 9.50 -6.01 -14.59
C GLY A 98 10.94 -6.50 -14.81
N ALA A 99 11.73 -6.68 -13.75
CA ALA A 99 13.09 -7.20 -13.86
C ALA A 99 13.10 -8.69 -14.21
N ASN A 100 12.22 -9.47 -13.59
CA ASN A 100 12.07 -10.89 -13.94
C ASN A 100 11.48 -11.07 -15.35
N CYS A 101 10.50 -10.25 -15.73
CA CYS A 101 9.96 -10.22 -17.10
C CYS A 101 11.06 -9.96 -18.13
N HIS A 102 11.87 -8.93 -17.91
CA HIS A 102 13.01 -8.60 -18.77
C HIS A 102 13.99 -9.77 -18.91
N ALA A 103 14.43 -10.37 -17.79
CA ALA A 103 15.37 -11.50 -17.82
C ALA A 103 14.81 -12.72 -18.58
N ILE A 104 13.50 -12.97 -18.50
CA ILE A 104 12.84 -14.02 -19.27
C ILE A 104 12.87 -13.69 -20.77
N CYS A 105 12.55 -12.45 -21.15
CA CYS A 105 12.62 -12.00 -22.54
C CYS A 105 14.04 -12.12 -23.12
N GLU A 106 15.06 -11.73 -22.37
CA GLU A 106 16.47 -11.89 -22.79
C GLU A 106 16.82 -13.37 -23.01
N THR A 107 16.43 -14.25 -22.08
CA THR A 107 16.65 -15.70 -22.20
C THR A 107 15.98 -16.25 -23.46
N LEU A 108 14.73 -15.86 -23.73
CA LEU A 108 13.98 -16.33 -24.91
C LEU A 108 14.53 -15.79 -26.24
N ALA A 109 15.08 -14.58 -26.23
CA ALA A 109 15.74 -13.98 -27.39
C ALA A 109 17.12 -14.60 -27.68
N GLY A 110 17.74 -15.22 -26.67
CA GLY A 110 19.03 -15.89 -26.77
C GLY A 110 19.00 -17.24 -27.51
N ALA A 111 20.20 -17.83 -27.64
CA ALA A 111 20.39 -19.17 -28.20
C ALA A 111 19.98 -20.27 -27.21
N ASP A 112 20.27 -20.09 -25.92
CA ASP A 112 19.84 -20.97 -24.84
C ASP A 112 18.54 -20.43 -24.22
N ARG A 113 17.42 -21.09 -24.55
CA ARG A 113 16.06 -20.66 -24.21
C ARG A 113 15.52 -21.35 -22.95
N LEU A 114 16.38 -21.96 -22.15
CA LEU A 114 15.99 -22.64 -20.92
C LEU A 114 15.65 -21.62 -19.83
N ILE A 115 14.37 -21.48 -19.54
CA ILE A 115 13.89 -20.67 -18.42
C ILE A 115 13.97 -21.48 -17.13
N SER A 116 14.63 -20.92 -16.11
CA SER A 116 14.63 -21.50 -14.77
C SER A 116 13.20 -21.65 -14.23
N PRO A 117 12.81 -22.82 -13.68
CA PRO A 117 11.51 -22.99 -13.02
C PRO A 117 11.23 -21.92 -11.95
N THR A 118 12.28 -21.46 -11.25
CA THR A 118 12.17 -20.40 -10.26
C THR A 118 11.77 -19.05 -10.86
N ARG A 119 12.38 -18.69 -12.00
CA ARG A 119 12.01 -17.45 -12.72
C ARG A 119 10.59 -17.53 -13.26
N PHE A 120 10.21 -18.68 -13.82
CA PHE A 120 8.87 -18.87 -14.35
C PHE A 120 7.80 -18.75 -13.25
N HIS A 121 7.99 -19.35 -12.07
CA HIS A 121 7.01 -19.21 -10.98
C HIS A 121 6.92 -17.76 -10.45
N ASN A 122 7.97 -16.95 -10.62
CA ASN A 122 8.00 -15.54 -10.23
C ASN A 122 7.56 -14.59 -11.36
N SER A 123 7.13 -15.12 -12.51
CA SER A 123 6.71 -14.29 -13.65
C SER A 123 5.26 -13.81 -13.54
N VAL A 124 4.47 -14.40 -12.66
CA VAL A 124 3.07 -14.05 -12.43
C VAL A 124 2.96 -12.79 -11.57
N ASN A 125 1.96 -11.95 -11.85
CA ASN A 125 1.79 -10.68 -11.14
C ASN A 125 1.52 -10.87 -9.63
N ASN A 126 0.92 -11.99 -9.24
CA ASN A 126 0.64 -12.31 -7.84
C ASN A 126 1.85 -12.87 -7.07
N ALA A 127 3.07 -12.84 -7.63
CA ALA A 127 4.26 -13.30 -6.92
C ALA A 127 4.44 -12.60 -5.56
N ALA A 128 4.19 -11.28 -5.48
CA ALA A 128 4.27 -10.54 -4.22
C ALA A 128 3.26 -11.04 -3.18
N SER A 129 2.03 -11.34 -3.60
CA SER A 129 0.99 -11.94 -2.76
C SER A 129 1.41 -13.33 -2.25
N GLY A 130 1.95 -14.18 -3.11
CA GLY A 130 2.45 -15.50 -2.72
C GLY A 130 3.57 -15.43 -1.66
N TYR A 131 4.55 -14.54 -1.87
CA TYR A 131 5.63 -14.35 -0.90
C TYR A 131 5.19 -13.67 0.39
N TRP A 132 4.17 -12.80 0.36
CA TRP A 132 3.53 -12.32 1.57
C TRP A 132 2.95 -13.47 2.39
N GLY A 133 2.16 -14.34 1.75
CA GLY A 133 1.58 -15.52 2.40
C GLY A 133 2.63 -16.40 3.07
N ILE A 134 3.79 -16.60 2.43
CA ILE A 134 4.92 -17.33 3.01
C ILE A 134 5.55 -16.56 4.17
N ALA A 135 5.83 -15.26 4.00
CA ALA A 135 6.55 -14.42 4.96
C ALA A 135 5.81 -14.31 6.30
N VAL A 136 4.50 -14.08 6.25
CA VAL A 136 3.68 -13.85 7.44
C VAL A 136 2.78 -15.04 7.79
N ARG A 137 2.92 -16.16 7.06
CA ARG A 137 2.09 -17.37 7.21
C ARG A 137 0.59 -17.08 7.07
N ALA A 138 0.24 -16.14 6.19
CA ALA A 138 -1.14 -15.74 5.97
C ALA A 138 -1.91 -16.78 5.14
N MET A 139 -3.11 -17.11 5.60
CA MET A 139 -4.07 -17.99 4.90
C MET A 139 -5.37 -17.28 4.51
N ALA A 140 -5.47 -15.99 4.84
CA ALA A 140 -6.60 -15.15 4.47
C ALA A 140 -6.63 -14.90 2.93
N PRO A 141 -7.79 -14.53 2.36
CA PRO A 141 -7.91 -14.23 0.94
C PRO A 141 -6.92 -13.16 0.47
N SER A 142 -6.38 -13.36 -0.74
CA SER A 142 -5.48 -12.41 -1.37
C SER A 142 -5.84 -12.21 -2.83
N THR A 143 -6.06 -10.97 -3.24
CA THR A 143 -6.27 -10.61 -4.65
C THR A 143 -5.09 -9.80 -5.18
N THR A 144 -4.86 -9.90 -6.49
CA THR A 144 -3.85 -9.11 -7.19
C THR A 144 -4.50 -8.44 -8.39
N VAL A 145 -4.45 -7.12 -8.44
CA VAL A 145 -5.07 -6.30 -9.48
C VAL A 145 -4.02 -5.50 -10.24
N SER A 146 -4.29 -5.24 -11.51
CA SER A 146 -3.48 -4.38 -12.36
C SER A 146 -4.38 -3.64 -13.33
N ALA A 147 -4.19 -2.33 -13.43
CA ALA A 147 -4.94 -1.45 -14.32
C ALA A 147 -4.03 -0.37 -14.91
N PHE A 148 -2.78 -0.73 -15.27
CA PHE A 148 -1.77 0.22 -15.73
C PHE A 148 -1.59 1.37 -14.71
N ASP A 149 -1.63 2.62 -15.15
CA ASP A 149 -1.64 3.84 -14.33
C ASP A 149 -2.80 3.91 -13.32
N GLY A 150 -3.90 3.20 -13.58
CA GLY A 150 -5.07 3.10 -12.72
C GLY A 150 -4.98 2.10 -11.58
N SER A 151 -3.83 1.44 -11.39
CA SER A 151 -3.71 0.32 -10.45
C SER A 151 -4.00 0.74 -8.99
N LEU A 152 -3.66 1.95 -8.59
CA LEU A 152 -4.05 2.51 -7.29
C LEU A 152 -5.59 2.53 -7.13
N GLY A 153 -6.29 3.11 -8.09
CA GLY A 153 -7.75 3.21 -8.07
C GLY A 153 -8.42 1.84 -8.10
N ALA A 154 -7.93 0.92 -8.94
CA ALA A 154 -8.40 -0.47 -8.97
C ALA A 154 -8.19 -1.18 -7.62
N GLY A 155 -7.03 -0.99 -6.99
CA GLY A 155 -6.72 -1.55 -5.68
C GLY A 155 -7.61 -1.01 -4.56
N LEU A 156 -7.90 0.29 -4.57
CA LEU A 156 -8.85 0.90 -3.64
C LEU A 156 -10.25 0.32 -3.84
N LEU A 157 -10.77 0.27 -5.07
CA LEU A 157 -12.09 -0.29 -5.35
C LEU A 157 -12.21 -1.75 -4.86
N GLU A 158 -11.21 -2.57 -5.15
CA GLU A 158 -11.14 -3.97 -4.70
C GLU A 158 -11.11 -4.08 -3.16
N ALA A 159 -10.28 -3.27 -2.49
CA ALA A 159 -10.19 -3.29 -1.03
C ALA A 159 -11.51 -2.88 -0.37
N PHE A 160 -12.18 -1.84 -0.89
CA PHE A 160 -13.49 -1.42 -0.39
C PHE A 160 -14.59 -2.48 -0.66
N ALA A 161 -14.55 -3.15 -1.81
CA ALA A 161 -15.45 -4.25 -2.11
C ALA A 161 -15.27 -5.42 -1.12
N LEU A 162 -14.02 -5.81 -0.85
CA LEU A 162 -13.70 -6.86 0.13
C LEU A 162 -14.14 -6.50 1.55
N ILE A 163 -13.96 -5.24 1.98
CA ILE A 163 -14.43 -4.79 3.30
C ILE A 163 -15.96 -4.82 3.37
N ALA A 164 -16.65 -4.37 2.31
CA ALA A 164 -18.10 -4.36 2.26
C ALA A 164 -18.70 -5.77 2.33
N ASP A 165 -18.04 -6.75 1.70
CA ASP A 165 -18.45 -8.16 1.71
C ASP A 165 -18.09 -8.86 3.04
N SER A 166 -16.81 -8.82 3.42
CA SER A 166 -16.30 -9.59 4.56
C SER A 166 -16.54 -8.94 5.92
N ARG A 167 -16.75 -7.62 5.96
CA ARG A 167 -16.72 -6.79 7.19
C ARG A 167 -15.49 -7.03 8.05
N ALA A 168 -14.37 -7.34 7.42
CA ALA A 168 -13.08 -7.57 8.07
C ALA A 168 -12.02 -6.58 7.55
N PRO A 169 -10.92 -6.36 8.31
CA PRO A 169 -9.82 -5.54 7.83
C PRO A 169 -9.14 -6.10 6.58
N VAL A 170 -8.78 -5.21 5.67
CA VAL A 170 -8.10 -5.51 4.40
C VAL A 170 -6.84 -4.66 4.30
N LEU A 171 -5.72 -5.29 3.99
CA LEU A 171 -4.46 -4.62 3.70
C LEU A 171 -4.32 -4.40 2.19
N LEU A 172 -4.42 -3.15 1.76
CA LEU A 172 -4.08 -2.74 0.39
C LEU A 172 -2.60 -2.41 0.31
N ILE A 173 -1.90 -2.97 -0.67
CA ILE A 173 -0.48 -2.71 -0.98
C ILE A 173 -0.39 -2.34 -2.46
N VAL A 174 0.00 -1.10 -2.74
CA VAL A 174 0.19 -0.58 -4.10
C VAL A 174 1.68 -0.32 -4.32
N TYR A 175 2.25 -0.86 -5.39
CA TYR A 175 3.69 -0.83 -5.58
C TYR A 175 4.08 -0.88 -7.05
N ASP A 176 5.13 -0.15 -7.40
CA ASP A 176 5.74 -0.15 -8.71
C ASP A 176 7.26 -0.04 -8.61
N HIS A 177 7.95 -0.59 -9.60
CA HIS A 177 9.41 -0.57 -9.72
C HIS A 177 9.79 -0.38 -11.20
N PRO A 178 10.86 0.38 -11.51
CA PRO A 178 11.31 0.58 -12.89
C PRO A 178 11.68 -0.74 -13.58
N TYR A 179 11.48 -0.75 -14.89
CA TYR A 179 11.95 -1.82 -15.76
C TYR A 179 13.46 -1.65 -16.04
N PRO A 180 14.20 -2.72 -16.31
CA PRO A 180 15.50 -2.60 -16.95
C PRO A 180 15.38 -2.12 -18.40
N ALA A 181 16.45 -1.49 -18.91
CA ALA A 181 16.57 -1.24 -20.34
C ALA A 181 16.58 -2.58 -21.11
N PRO A 182 15.91 -2.69 -22.28
CA PRO A 182 15.31 -1.61 -23.05
C PRO A 182 13.84 -1.34 -22.74
N LEU A 183 13.18 -2.15 -21.89
CA LEU A 183 11.74 -2.02 -21.62
C LEU A 183 11.40 -0.68 -20.95
N ASP A 184 12.32 -0.16 -20.13
CA ASP A 184 12.22 1.19 -19.55
C ASP A 184 11.93 2.29 -20.58
N ALA A 185 12.48 2.20 -21.80
CA ALA A 185 12.25 3.19 -22.84
C ALA A 185 10.78 3.25 -23.32
N THR A 186 10.00 2.19 -23.09
CA THR A 186 8.57 2.12 -23.45
C THR A 186 7.66 2.53 -22.30
N ARG A 187 8.14 2.40 -21.06
CA ARG A 187 7.41 2.76 -19.86
C ARG A 187 8.40 3.20 -18.77
N PRO A 188 8.85 4.47 -18.82
CA PRO A 188 9.79 4.96 -17.84
C PRO A 188 9.09 5.14 -16.49
N LEU A 189 9.69 4.62 -15.43
CA LEU A 189 9.35 4.98 -14.06
C LEU A 189 10.59 5.60 -13.40
N PRO A 190 10.48 6.79 -12.78
CA PRO A 190 11.65 7.50 -12.27
C PRO A 190 12.34 6.77 -11.11
N ASP A 191 11.61 6.00 -10.30
CA ASP A 191 12.15 5.15 -9.23
C ASP A 191 11.07 4.15 -8.78
N ALA A 192 11.41 3.31 -7.81
CA ALA A 192 10.47 2.44 -7.10
C ALA A 192 9.64 3.22 -6.08
N PHE A 193 8.37 2.87 -5.92
CA PHE A 193 7.49 3.45 -4.91
C PHE A 193 6.46 2.42 -4.45
N GLY A 194 6.28 2.31 -3.13
CA GLY A 194 5.31 1.44 -2.50
C GLY A 194 4.53 2.19 -1.44
N MET A 195 3.22 2.02 -1.44
CA MET A 195 2.34 2.52 -0.37
C MET A 195 1.41 1.39 0.10
N ALA A 196 1.04 1.41 1.38
CA ALA A 196 0.06 0.48 1.93
C ALA A 196 -0.92 1.16 2.87
N LEU A 197 -2.20 0.78 2.79
CA LEU A 197 -3.25 1.17 3.72
C LEU A 197 -3.78 -0.10 4.38
N LEU A 198 -3.73 -0.16 5.71
CA LEU A 198 -4.58 -1.09 6.44
C LEU A 198 -5.94 -0.44 6.62
N LEU A 199 -6.93 -1.00 5.96
CA LEU A 199 -8.31 -0.50 5.95
C LEU A 199 -9.19 -1.40 6.81
N SER A 200 -9.91 -0.80 7.75
CA SER A 200 -10.85 -1.48 8.64
C SER A 200 -12.29 -1.09 8.33
N PRO A 201 -13.29 -1.89 8.74
CA PRO A 201 -14.69 -1.49 8.67
C PRO A 201 -14.94 -0.11 9.32
N ALA A 202 -15.89 0.66 8.78
CA ALA A 202 -16.18 2.03 9.23
C ALA A 202 -16.56 2.11 10.73
N GLU A 203 -17.18 1.06 11.25
CA GLU A 203 -17.57 0.89 12.66
C GLU A 203 -16.40 0.50 13.58
N ALA A 204 -15.24 0.14 13.03
CA ALA A 204 -14.14 -0.44 13.80
C ALA A 204 -13.17 0.63 14.31
N GLY A 205 -13.29 0.99 15.59
CA GLY A 205 -12.30 1.80 16.30
C GLY A 205 -12.28 3.28 15.90
N GLU A 206 -11.12 3.90 16.09
CA GLU A 206 -10.86 5.32 15.82
C GLU A 206 -9.92 5.50 14.61
N GLY A 207 -9.80 6.73 14.12
CA GLY A 207 -8.91 7.09 13.01
C GLY A 207 -9.65 7.61 11.77
N PRO A 208 -8.90 8.07 10.75
CA PRO A 208 -9.49 8.71 9.58
C PRO A 208 -10.44 7.80 8.82
N LEU A 209 -11.56 8.36 8.39
CA LEU A 209 -12.60 7.70 7.62
C LEU A 209 -12.48 8.12 6.15
N LEU A 210 -12.26 7.16 5.26
CA LEU A 210 -12.21 7.37 3.82
C LEU A 210 -13.48 6.79 3.19
N SER A 211 -14.24 7.62 2.49
CA SER A 211 -15.47 7.23 1.82
C SER A 211 -15.36 7.45 0.32
N LEU A 212 -15.65 6.43 -0.49
CA LEU A 212 -15.79 6.58 -1.92
C LEU A 212 -17.13 7.26 -2.24
N SER A 213 -17.04 8.49 -2.75
CA SER A 213 -18.20 9.29 -3.18
C SER A 213 -18.67 8.87 -4.58
N GLY A 214 -17.77 8.34 -5.40
CA GLY A 214 -18.08 7.77 -6.71
C GLY A 214 -17.02 8.10 -7.75
N PHE A 215 -17.38 7.94 -9.02
CA PHE A 215 -16.57 8.34 -10.15
C PHE A 215 -16.82 9.81 -10.51
N THR A 216 -15.78 10.50 -10.95
CA THR A 216 -15.84 11.91 -11.33
C THR A 216 -14.96 12.21 -12.54
N ALA A 217 -15.30 13.27 -13.27
CA ALA A 217 -14.44 13.87 -14.31
C ALA A 217 -13.70 15.13 -13.80
N ALA A 218 -13.86 15.48 -12.51
CA ALA A 218 -13.12 16.58 -11.89
C ALA A 218 -11.60 16.32 -11.97
N PRO A 219 -10.75 17.35 -12.08
CA PRO A 219 -9.30 17.17 -12.13
C PRO A 219 -8.79 16.47 -10.87
N VAL A 220 -7.75 15.64 -11.02
CA VAL A 220 -7.07 15.01 -9.88
C VAL A 220 -6.37 16.05 -9.02
N ASP A 221 -6.32 15.82 -7.72
CA ASP A 221 -5.58 16.68 -6.81
C ASP A 221 -4.07 16.59 -7.05
N THR A 222 -3.39 17.72 -6.87
CA THR A 222 -1.94 17.86 -7.10
C THR A 222 -1.21 18.24 -5.83
N LEU A 223 0.12 18.11 -5.83
CA LEU A 223 0.98 18.54 -4.72
C LEU A 223 1.62 19.90 -5.04
N ALA A 224 1.80 20.72 -4.00
CA ALA A 224 2.47 22.01 -4.13
C ALA A 224 3.99 21.88 -4.29
N GLU A 225 4.60 20.87 -3.67
CA GLU A 225 6.02 20.56 -3.76
C GLU A 225 6.34 19.93 -5.13
N PRO A 226 7.10 20.60 -6.03
CA PRO A 226 7.33 20.12 -7.39
C PRO A 226 7.97 18.74 -7.48
N ALA A 227 8.90 18.40 -6.57
CA ALA A 227 9.55 17.10 -6.57
C ALA A 227 8.55 15.97 -6.29
N LEU A 228 7.64 16.17 -5.32
CA LEU A 228 6.61 15.19 -5.00
C LEU A 228 5.53 15.10 -6.10
N GLU A 229 5.17 16.22 -6.73
CA GLU A 229 4.24 16.21 -7.88
C GLU A 229 4.84 15.47 -9.08
N ALA A 230 6.15 15.58 -9.31
CA ALA A 230 6.83 14.80 -10.34
C ALA A 230 6.76 13.29 -10.06
N LEU A 231 6.93 12.87 -8.80
CA LEU A 231 6.74 11.48 -8.38
C LEU A 231 5.29 11.03 -8.61
N ARG A 232 4.31 11.83 -8.16
CA ARG A 232 2.87 11.53 -8.33
C ARG A 232 2.51 11.26 -9.80
N ARG A 233 3.05 12.06 -10.71
CA ARG A 233 2.80 11.93 -12.16
C ARG A 233 3.57 10.77 -12.80
N GLY A 234 4.78 10.50 -12.31
CA GLY A 234 5.70 9.53 -12.92
C GLY A 234 5.55 8.10 -12.44
N ILE A 235 4.97 7.86 -11.25
CA ILE A 235 4.87 6.53 -10.65
C ILE A 235 3.40 6.23 -10.30
N PRO A 236 2.77 5.16 -10.84
CA PRO A 236 1.36 4.86 -10.57
C PRO A 236 1.02 4.71 -9.08
N ALA A 237 1.85 4.01 -8.30
CA ALA A 237 1.70 3.90 -6.85
C ALA A 237 1.80 5.25 -6.12
N ALA A 238 2.58 6.21 -6.64
CA ALA A 238 2.71 7.55 -6.06
C ALA A 238 1.51 8.46 -6.32
N ARG A 239 0.53 8.04 -7.15
CA ARG A 239 -0.74 8.76 -7.33
C ARG A 239 -1.57 8.85 -6.04
N ALA A 240 -1.20 8.11 -4.99
CA ALA A 240 -1.80 8.20 -3.66
C ALA A 240 -1.35 9.44 -2.87
N LEU A 241 -0.27 10.12 -3.30
CA LEU A 241 0.34 11.22 -2.55
C LEU A 241 -0.64 12.36 -2.17
N PRO A 242 -1.63 12.78 -2.99
CA PRO A 242 -2.60 13.80 -2.57
C PRO A 242 -3.43 13.38 -1.35
N LEU A 243 -3.88 12.12 -1.31
CA LEU A 243 -4.58 11.56 -0.15
C LEU A 243 -3.66 11.48 1.07
N LEU A 244 -2.43 10.99 0.87
CA LEU A 244 -1.43 10.90 1.94
C LEU A 244 -1.04 12.29 2.48
N ALA A 245 -0.98 13.31 1.63
CA ALA A 245 -0.69 14.68 2.06
C ALA A 245 -1.80 15.27 2.93
N ARG A 246 -3.07 15.06 2.58
CA ARG A 246 -4.21 15.46 3.41
C ARG A 246 -4.21 14.75 4.76
N LEU A 247 -3.92 13.45 4.77
CA LEU A 247 -3.76 12.66 6.00
C LEU A 247 -2.64 13.20 6.89
N ALA A 248 -1.48 13.51 6.30
CA ALA A 248 -0.33 14.06 7.03
C ALA A 248 -0.64 15.44 7.66
N ARG A 249 -1.43 16.28 6.98
CA ARG A 249 -1.85 17.59 7.48
C ARG A 249 -3.03 17.53 8.46
N GLY A 250 -3.72 16.40 8.56
CA GLY A 250 -4.94 16.30 9.34
C GLY A 250 -6.08 17.15 8.76
N GLU A 251 -6.20 17.17 7.43
CA GLU A 251 -7.20 17.97 6.72
C GLU A 251 -8.35 17.08 6.21
N SER A 252 -9.56 17.27 6.75
CA SER A 252 -10.76 16.66 6.19
C SER A 252 -11.17 17.32 4.86
N GLY A 253 -11.90 16.58 4.03
CA GLY A 253 -12.51 17.06 2.79
C GLY A 253 -12.30 16.11 1.61
N GLY A 254 -12.79 16.55 0.45
CA GLY A 254 -12.72 15.78 -0.78
C GLY A 254 -11.31 15.62 -1.32
N VAL A 255 -11.01 14.45 -1.88
CA VAL A 255 -9.80 14.18 -2.66
C VAL A 255 -10.15 13.39 -3.92
N VAL A 256 -9.61 13.83 -5.06
CA VAL A 256 -9.79 13.20 -6.36
C VAL A 256 -8.50 12.52 -6.76
N LEU A 257 -8.56 11.20 -6.94
CA LEU A 257 -7.42 10.36 -7.32
C LEU A 257 -7.62 9.77 -8.72
N ASP A 258 -6.51 9.58 -9.43
CA ASP A 258 -6.47 8.94 -10.74
C ASP A 258 -7.11 7.54 -10.74
N TYR A 259 -7.77 7.18 -11.85
CA TYR A 259 -8.17 5.80 -12.13
C TYR A 259 -8.01 5.44 -13.61
N LEU A 260 -8.92 5.86 -14.50
CA LEU A 260 -8.80 5.64 -15.94
C LEU A 260 -8.82 6.98 -16.68
N ASP A 261 -8.47 6.97 -17.96
CA ASP A 261 -8.42 8.19 -18.77
C ASP A 261 -9.76 8.93 -18.75
N GLY A 262 -9.76 10.14 -18.20
CA GLY A 262 -10.95 10.97 -18.04
C GLY A 262 -11.95 10.50 -16.98
N LEU A 263 -11.61 9.47 -16.20
CA LEU A 263 -12.45 8.91 -15.14
C LEU A 263 -11.64 8.75 -13.85
N HIS A 264 -11.93 9.57 -12.86
CA HIS A 264 -11.23 9.61 -11.58
C HIS A 264 -12.13 9.12 -10.45
N LEU A 265 -11.54 8.85 -9.29
CA LEU A 265 -12.25 8.46 -8.08
C LEU A 265 -12.31 9.65 -7.12
N GLN A 266 -13.51 10.02 -6.72
CA GLN A 266 -13.73 11.03 -5.68
C GLN A 266 -13.93 10.35 -4.35
N PHE A 267 -13.13 10.74 -3.38
CA PHE A 267 -13.27 10.32 -1.98
C PHE A 267 -13.56 11.51 -1.08
N GLU A 268 -14.27 11.27 0.01
CA GLU A 268 -14.31 12.17 1.17
C GLU A 268 -13.47 11.59 2.28
N LEU A 269 -12.55 12.41 2.81
CA LEU A 269 -11.74 12.08 3.97
C LEU A 269 -12.26 12.84 5.21
N ASP A 270 -12.55 12.12 6.28
CA ASP A 270 -12.80 12.71 7.60
C ASP A 270 -11.73 12.24 8.59
N VAL A 271 -10.81 13.13 8.98
CA VAL A 271 -9.73 12.80 9.92
C VAL A 271 -10.17 12.88 11.40
N GLY A 272 -11.41 13.31 11.68
CA GLY A 272 -11.92 13.48 13.04
C GLY A 272 -11.30 14.64 13.83
N ARG A 273 -11.99 15.11 14.87
CA ARG A 273 -11.44 16.07 15.84
C ARG A 273 -10.54 15.31 16.81
N SER A 274 -9.22 15.35 16.62
CA SER A 274 -8.21 14.69 17.47
C SER A 274 -7.77 13.26 17.11
N SER A 275 -7.79 12.86 15.83
CA SER A 275 -7.08 11.64 15.39
C SER A 275 -6.18 11.90 14.20
N THR A 276 -5.06 12.61 14.42
CA THR A 276 -3.91 12.40 13.55
C THR A 276 -3.50 10.95 13.69
N VAL A 277 -3.31 10.23 12.58
CA VAL A 277 -2.44 9.03 12.54
C VAL A 277 -1.02 9.54 12.78
N ARG A 278 -0.75 9.98 14.01
CA ARG A 278 0.56 10.43 14.46
C ARG A 278 1.42 9.19 14.51
N ALA A 279 2.57 9.29 13.85
CA ALA A 279 3.67 8.38 14.05
C ALA A 279 4.20 8.53 15.48
N GLU A 280 3.57 7.87 16.45
CA GLU A 280 4.23 7.65 17.73
C GLU A 280 5.19 6.47 17.59
N PRO A 281 6.46 6.61 18.00
CA PRO A 281 7.36 5.48 18.12
C PRO A 281 6.74 4.42 19.03
N VAL A 282 6.80 3.15 18.61
CA VAL A 282 6.21 1.99 19.32
C VAL A 282 6.68 1.88 20.78
N GLU A 283 7.82 2.48 21.13
CA GLU A 283 8.38 2.51 22.48
C GLU A 283 7.50 3.25 23.51
N ALA A 284 6.65 4.20 23.09
CA ALA A 284 5.81 4.98 24.02
C ALA A 284 4.54 4.25 24.49
N ARG A 285 4.13 3.15 23.84
CA ARG A 285 2.89 2.41 24.18
C ARG A 285 3.07 1.30 25.21
N LEU A 286 4.32 1.01 25.63
CA LEU A 286 4.62 -0.04 26.61
C LEU A 286 4.64 0.43 28.07
N GLU A 287 4.56 1.74 28.35
CA GLU A 287 4.61 2.27 29.72
C GLU A 287 3.24 2.44 30.41
N ALA A 288 2.14 1.99 29.79
CA ALA A 288 0.79 2.10 30.37
C ALA A 288 0.10 0.73 30.50
N LEU A 289 0.70 -0.20 31.23
CA LEU A 289 -0.02 -1.33 31.82
C LEU A 289 0.21 -1.30 33.34
N PRO A 290 -0.85 -1.21 34.17
CA PRO A 290 -0.67 -1.25 35.61
C PRO A 290 -0.10 -2.62 36.04
N GLU A 291 1.02 -2.59 36.76
CA GLU A 291 1.64 -3.72 37.44
C GLU A 291 0.65 -4.37 38.42
N ASN A 292 -0.14 -5.35 37.96
CA ASN A 292 -0.77 -6.35 38.85
C ASN A 292 -1.32 -7.56 38.08
N ALA A 293 -0.47 -8.26 37.34
CA ALA A 293 -0.82 -9.55 36.74
C ALA A 293 0.30 -10.60 36.85
N LEU A 294 1.09 -10.57 37.92
CA LEU A 294 2.15 -11.56 38.18
C LEU A 294 2.05 -12.25 39.56
N ARG A 295 0.89 -12.19 40.24
CA ARG A 295 0.68 -12.85 41.55
C ARG A 295 -0.38 -13.94 41.60
N GLN A 296 -0.88 -14.43 40.46
CA GLN A 296 -1.87 -15.54 40.45
C GLN A 296 -1.42 -16.82 39.71
N ALA A 297 -0.15 -16.94 39.32
CA ALA A 297 0.38 -18.15 38.67
C ALA A 297 1.40 -18.94 39.54
N GLN A 298 1.48 -18.65 40.84
CA GLN A 298 2.27 -19.44 41.79
C GLN A 298 1.46 -19.65 43.09
N GLY A 299 0.82 -20.81 43.23
CA GLY A 299 0.28 -21.28 44.52
C GLY A 299 -0.99 -22.13 44.45
N GLU A 300 -0.80 -23.45 44.67
CA GLU A 300 -1.75 -24.43 45.23
C GLU A 300 -2.92 -24.88 44.31
N ARG A 301 -3.08 -26.14 43.92
CA ARG A 301 -2.75 -27.46 44.50
C ARG A 301 -2.43 -28.47 43.41
#